data_AF-A0A013XZK4-F1
#
_entry.id   AF-A0A013XZK4-F1
#
_cell.length_a   1.000
_cell.length_b   1.000
_cell.length_c   1.000
_cell.angle_alpha   90.00
_cell.angle_beta   90.00
_cell.angle_gamma   90.00
#
_symmetry.space_group_name_H-M   'P 1'
#
loop_
_entity.id
_entity.type
_entity.pdbx_description
1 polymer ?
#
loop_
_entity_poly.entity_id
_entity_poly.type
_entity_poly.pdbx_seq_one_letter_code
_entity_poly.pdbx_strand_id
1 'polypeptide(L)'
;MKIDPTFLLAAILAAASPGTALAANGIEMLIGHVEAQATGGAVVDIHLLNTGMVTTQADVADMVEARLERPSALGTGRTVTLRRAPATPATFSIAPGMFATARYRLESDAFQDGALLSIPSWSGQAVTLFAAPGPIRATASALDAAPADTSIPVTPSPSDRTVGNAFLENLSAYQPIYAVYGPGTNSEARIQLSFKYQLFGSEAREDRPALGDGFYFAYTQRMFWDLGADSSPFRNIDFQPELFYTTPPKALSDTATLAGQIGLRHESNGRDGDLSRSLNTIYVGPMAAFSLGNETRLTVAPRAWIYAGDLSDNADIRRYRGNSGLTVEIGQDDGLRLSASSRINFSSGKGSIAADLSYPLRGILGGGPDFYLFGQSFVGYGENLLDYNRRTTRLRIGVALVR
;
A
#
# COMPACT_ATOMS: atom_id res chain seq x y z
N MET A 1 13.89 -1.34 -55.08
CA MET A 1 13.89 -0.35 -53.98
C MET A 1 14.95 -0.79 -52.98
N LYS A 2 16.13 -0.17 -53.04
CA LYS A 2 17.22 -0.35 -52.07
C LYS A 2 17.04 0.70 -50.99
N ILE A 3 17.16 0.32 -49.73
CA ILE A 3 17.25 1.24 -48.61
C ILE A 3 18.45 0.79 -47.77
N ASP A 4 19.49 1.62 -47.77
CA ASP A 4 20.60 1.56 -46.82
C ASP A 4 20.11 2.01 -45.43
N PRO A 5 20.79 1.57 -44.37
CA PRO A 5 21.38 2.60 -43.51
C PRO A 5 22.80 2.25 -43.05
N THR A 6 23.68 3.23 -43.23
CA THR A 6 24.91 3.45 -42.48
C THR A 6 24.61 4.12 -41.13
N PHE A 7 25.66 4.26 -40.30
CA PHE A 7 25.76 4.75 -38.90
C PHE A 7 25.77 3.60 -37.87
N LEU A 8 26.73 3.46 -36.95
CA LEU A 8 28.00 4.13 -36.60
C LEU A 8 28.58 3.17 -35.52
N LEU A 9 29.82 2.66 -35.56
CA LEU A 9 31.05 3.22 -34.97
C LEU A 9 31.79 2.09 -34.22
N ALA A 10 33.08 2.00 -34.51
CA ALA A 10 34.21 1.38 -33.82
C ALA A 10 34.03 0.73 -32.44
N ALA A 11 34.53 -0.50 -32.32
CA ALA A 11 35.38 -0.95 -31.21
C ALA A 11 36.32 -2.06 -31.72
N ILE A 12 37.45 -2.25 -31.01
CA ILE A 12 38.40 -3.39 -31.05
C ILE A 12 39.82 -3.03 -31.55
N LEU A 13 40.62 -2.54 -30.58
CA LEU A 13 42.05 -2.80 -30.38
C LEU A 13 42.12 -3.13 -28.87
N ALA A 14 42.88 -4.05 -28.29
CA ALA A 14 43.92 -4.98 -28.72
C ALA A 14 43.99 -6.07 -27.61
N ALA A 15 44.12 -7.35 -27.94
CA ALA A 15 45.32 -8.17 -27.69
C ALA A 15 46.01 -7.88 -26.33
N ALA A 16 45.79 -8.74 -25.32
CA ALA A 16 46.69 -9.84 -24.93
C ALA A 16 48.07 -9.34 -24.46
N SER A 17 48.44 -9.48 -23.19
CA SER A 17 48.96 -10.72 -22.58
C SER A 17 49.61 -10.36 -21.22
N PRO A 18 50.26 -11.29 -20.48
CA PRO A 18 49.88 -12.62 -20.03
C PRO A 18 49.92 -12.72 -18.49
N GLY A 19 49.15 -13.62 -17.88
CA GLY A 19 49.24 -13.87 -16.45
C GLY A 19 48.70 -15.24 -16.13
N THR A 20 49.60 -16.20 -15.97
CA THR A 20 49.30 -17.58 -15.54
C THR A 20 48.46 -17.58 -14.26
N ALA A 21 47.19 -17.93 -14.36
CA ALA A 21 46.36 -18.29 -13.22
C ALA A 21 45.95 -19.76 -13.37
N LEU A 22 46.21 -20.53 -12.32
CA LEU A 22 46.03 -21.97 -12.24
C LEU A 22 44.57 -22.37 -12.44
N ALA A 23 44.12 -22.50 -13.69
CA ALA A 23 42.91 -23.24 -14.03
C ALA A 23 43.23 -24.74 -13.97
N ALA A 24 43.47 -25.25 -12.76
CA ALA A 24 43.58 -26.68 -12.50
C ALA A 24 42.64 -27.04 -11.35
N ASN A 25 41.66 -27.88 -11.68
CA ASN A 25 40.74 -28.60 -10.80
C ASN A 25 39.59 -27.79 -10.19
N GLY A 26 38.54 -27.45 -10.96
CA GLY A 26 37.14 -27.30 -10.49
C GLY A 26 36.84 -26.49 -9.21
N ILE A 27 37.81 -25.74 -8.67
CA ILE A 27 37.71 -24.94 -7.46
C ILE A 27 37.77 -23.48 -7.89
N GLU A 28 36.73 -22.75 -7.56
CA GLU A 28 36.63 -21.30 -7.77
C GLU A 28 36.91 -20.58 -6.45
N MET A 29 37.77 -19.56 -6.49
CA MET A 29 38.20 -18.79 -5.32
C MET A 29 37.51 -17.41 -5.33
N LEU A 30 36.70 -17.14 -4.31
CA LEU A 30 35.88 -15.92 -4.22
C LEU A 30 36.20 -15.14 -2.94
N ILE A 31 36.22 -13.81 -3.04
CA ILE A 31 36.38 -12.95 -1.87
C ILE A 31 35.02 -12.87 -1.16
N GLY A 32 34.97 -13.32 0.09
CA GLY A 32 33.80 -13.34 0.94
C GLY A 32 33.71 -12.12 1.85
N HIS A 33 33.50 -12.37 3.14
CA HIS A 33 33.37 -11.32 4.14
C HIS A 33 34.72 -10.65 4.44
N VAL A 34 34.71 -9.32 4.61
CA VAL A 34 35.87 -8.56 5.08
C VAL A 34 35.51 -7.86 6.38
N GLU A 35 36.27 -8.17 7.42
CA GLU A 35 36.09 -7.62 8.76
C GLU A 35 37.31 -6.75 9.13
N ALA A 36 37.10 -5.45 9.32
CA ALA A 36 38.15 -4.58 9.83
C ALA A 36 38.44 -4.87 11.31
N GLN A 37 39.72 -5.03 11.64
CA GLN A 37 40.17 -5.27 13.00
C GLN A 37 40.39 -3.95 13.74
N ALA A 38 40.05 -3.90 15.03
CA ALA A 38 40.29 -2.74 15.90
C ALA A 38 41.79 -2.34 15.98
N THR A 39 42.71 -3.25 15.65
CA THR A 39 44.16 -3.01 15.57
C THR A 39 44.59 -2.33 14.26
N GLY A 40 43.65 -1.96 13.39
CA GLY A 40 43.89 -1.22 12.15
C GLY A 40 44.09 -2.06 10.89
N GLY A 41 44.05 -3.40 10.98
CA GLY A 41 44.13 -4.33 9.84
C GLY A 41 42.75 -4.84 9.39
N ALA A 42 42.72 -5.86 8.53
CA ALA A 42 41.47 -6.56 8.19
C ALA A 42 41.64 -8.07 8.13
N VAL A 43 40.56 -8.79 8.40
CA VAL A 43 40.43 -10.22 8.14
C VAL A 43 39.57 -10.38 6.90
N VAL A 44 40.05 -11.19 5.96
CA VAL A 44 39.40 -11.45 4.68
C VAL A 44 39.10 -12.94 4.61
N ASP A 45 37.83 -13.29 4.51
CA ASP A 45 37.38 -14.66 4.27
C ASP A 45 37.39 -14.92 2.76
N ILE A 46 38.02 -16.04 2.35
CA ILE A 46 38.10 -16.50 0.97
C ILE A 46 37.34 -17.80 0.86
N HIS A 47 36.34 -17.85 -0.02
CA HIS A 47 35.54 -19.05 -0.26
C HIS A 47 36.14 -19.86 -1.41
N LEU A 48 36.40 -21.13 -1.14
CA LEU A 48 36.82 -22.13 -2.11
C LEU A 48 35.59 -22.95 -2.50
N LEU A 49 35.07 -22.75 -3.70
CA LEU A 49 33.85 -23.42 -4.17
C LEU A 49 34.19 -24.54 -5.15
N ASN A 50 33.79 -25.79 -4.84
CA ASN A 50 33.96 -26.89 -5.79
C ASN A 50 32.80 -26.95 -6.79
N THR A 51 33.04 -26.46 -8.00
CA THR A 51 32.11 -26.49 -9.14
C THR A 51 32.22 -27.78 -9.96
N GLY A 52 33.15 -28.68 -9.60
CA GLY A 52 33.33 -29.98 -10.22
C GLY A 52 32.39 -31.07 -9.68
N MET A 53 32.45 -32.26 -10.29
CA MET A 53 31.61 -33.42 -9.93
C MET A 53 32.28 -34.43 -8.98
N VAL A 54 33.53 -34.19 -8.60
CA VAL A 54 34.29 -35.06 -7.67
C VAL A 54 34.85 -34.26 -6.51
N THR A 55 35.06 -34.92 -5.37
CA THR A 55 35.73 -34.30 -4.22
C THR A 55 37.15 -33.92 -4.61
N THR A 56 37.49 -32.65 -4.43
CA THR A 56 38.77 -32.08 -4.88
C THR A 56 39.54 -31.54 -3.68
N GLN A 57 40.85 -31.79 -3.66
CA GLN A 57 41.76 -31.17 -2.70
C GLN A 57 42.20 -29.80 -3.23
N ALA A 58 42.09 -28.77 -2.40
CA ALA A 58 42.44 -27.40 -2.72
C ALA A 58 43.52 -26.90 -1.74
N ASP A 59 44.67 -26.49 -2.27
CA ASP A 59 45.75 -25.91 -1.48
C ASP A 59 45.67 -24.38 -1.48
N VAL A 60 45.87 -23.78 -0.31
CA VAL A 60 45.89 -22.32 -0.14
C VAL A 60 47.27 -21.85 0.29
N ALA A 61 47.83 -20.87 -0.42
CA ALA A 61 49.16 -20.35 -0.15
C ALA A 61 49.23 -19.58 1.18
N ASP A 62 50.38 -19.60 1.85
CA ASP A 62 50.61 -18.82 3.07
C ASP A 62 50.52 -17.31 2.84
N MET A 63 50.88 -16.86 1.64
CA MET A 63 50.85 -15.46 1.21
C MET A 63 50.24 -15.33 -0.17
N VAL A 64 49.39 -14.34 -0.34
CA VAL A 64 48.69 -14.05 -1.60
C VAL A 64 48.82 -12.58 -1.92
N GLU A 65 49.14 -12.28 -3.17
CA GLU A 65 49.22 -10.91 -3.67
C GLU A 65 47.81 -10.39 -3.99
N ALA A 66 47.46 -9.23 -3.43
CA ALA A 66 46.20 -8.55 -3.65
C ALA A 66 46.45 -7.09 -4.08
N ARG A 67 45.43 -6.45 -4.66
CA ARG A 67 45.51 -5.06 -5.11
C ARG A 67 44.46 -4.23 -4.40
N LEU A 68 44.86 -3.04 -3.93
CA LEU A 68 43.98 -2.04 -3.35
C LEU A 68 43.86 -0.84 -4.27
N GLU A 69 42.63 -0.50 -4.65
CA GLU A 69 42.31 0.64 -5.52
C GLU A 69 41.36 1.61 -4.83
N ARG A 70 41.59 2.92 -5.03
CA ARG A 70 40.63 3.95 -4.58
C ARG A 70 39.65 4.27 -5.71
N PRO A 71 38.33 4.26 -5.47
CA PRO A 71 37.33 4.58 -6.49
C PRO A 71 37.49 5.96 -7.16
N SER A 72 38.15 6.92 -6.49
CA SER A 72 38.32 8.31 -6.95
C SER A 72 39.68 8.64 -7.58
N ALA A 73 40.62 7.69 -7.63
CA ALA A 73 41.94 7.89 -8.23
C ALA A 73 42.02 7.08 -9.54
N LEU A 74 42.26 7.75 -10.68
CA LEU A 74 42.47 7.08 -11.97
C LEU A 74 43.65 6.09 -11.88
N GLY A 75 43.36 4.81 -11.63
CA GLY A 75 44.21 3.66 -11.92
C GLY A 75 45.44 3.41 -11.03
N THR A 76 45.71 4.21 -10.00
CA THR A 76 46.86 4.00 -9.09
C THR A 76 46.53 3.01 -7.97
N GLY A 77 46.29 1.75 -8.34
CA GLY A 77 46.19 0.64 -7.38
C GLY A 77 47.55 0.27 -6.79
N ARG A 78 47.62 0.03 -5.47
CA ARG A 78 48.84 -0.48 -4.81
C ARG A 78 48.74 -1.98 -4.55
N THR A 79 49.84 -2.69 -4.71
CA THR A 79 49.94 -4.11 -4.36
C THR A 79 50.13 -4.28 -2.86
N VAL A 80 49.38 -5.20 -2.26
CA VAL A 80 49.46 -5.58 -0.84
C VAL A 80 49.49 -7.11 -0.72
N THR A 81 49.97 -7.61 0.41
CA THR A 81 50.04 -9.06 0.67
C THR A 81 49.05 -9.46 1.74
N LEU A 82 48.22 -10.45 1.44
CA LEU A 82 47.36 -11.13 2.40
C LEU A 82 48.09 -12.35 2.97
N ARG A 83 48.10 -12.51 4.29
CA ARG A 83 48.74 -13.64 4.99
C ARG A 83 47.69 -14.61 5.52
N ARG A 84 47.85 -15.91 5.28
CA ARG A 84 46.90 -16.92 5.79
C ARG A 84 46.89 -16.87 7.32
N ALA A 85 45.71 -16.83 7.92
CA ALA A 85 45.58 -16.80 9.37
C ALA A 85 46.12 -18.12 9.98
N PRO A 86 46.77 -18.09 11.16
CA PRO A 86 47.40 -19.30 11.74
C PRO A 86 46.44 -20.46 11.98
N ALA A 87 45.16 -20.19 12.21
CA ALA A 87 44.12 -21.19 12.42
C ALA A 87 43.53 -21.76 11.11
N THR A 88 43.90 -21.21 9.95
CA THR A 88 43.41 -21.65 8.65
C THR A 88 44.29 -22.78 8.11
N PRO A 89 43.73 -23.98 7.81
CA PRO A 89 44.46 -25.08 7.19
C PRO A 89 45.09 -24.71 5.85
N ALA A 90 46.19 -25.38 5.49
CA ALA A 90 46.86 -25.20 4.20
C ALA A 90 46.18 -25.93 3.05
N THR A 91 45.43 -27.00 3.35
CA THR A 91 44.77 -27.87 2.37
C THR A 91 43.34 -28.15 2.82
N PHE A 92 42.40 -28.10 1.86
CA PHE A 92 40.99 -28.36 2.07
C PHE A 92 40.50 -29.48 1.17
N SER A 93 39.75 -30.44 1.73
CA SER A 93 39.02 -31.43 0.94
C SER A 93 37.58 -30.98 0.78
N ILE A 94 37.16 -30.71 -0.46
CA ILE A 94 35.86 -30.07 -0.74
C ILE A 94 35.03 -30.99 -1.62
N ALA A 95 33.90 -31.46 -1.09
CA ALA A 95 32.96 -32.30 -1.85
C ALA A 95 32.29 -31.52 -3.01
N PRO A 96 31.77 -32.20 -4.05
CA PRO A 96 31.08 -31.55 -5.16
C PRO A 96 29.94 -30.62 -4.69
N GLY A 97 29.89 -29.40 -5.23
CA GLY A 97 28.86 -28.42 -4.89
C GLY A 97 28.97 -27.79 -3.48
N MET A 98 30.00 -28.16 -2.70
CA MET A 98 30.26 -27.59 -1.39
C MET A 98 31.36 -26.52 -1.46
N PHE A 99 31.51 -25.77 -0.37
CA PHE A 99 32.57 -24.78 -0.23
C PHE A 99 33.33 -24.93 1.09
N ALA A 100 34.57 -24.44 1.11
CA ALA A 100 35.37 -24.23 2.31
C ALA A 100 35.73 -22.74 2.44
N THR A 101 36.13 -22.31 3.64
CA THR A 101 36.54 -20.92 3.89
C THR A 101 37.95 -20.88 4.42
N ALA A 102 38.82 -20.16 3.71
CA ALA A 102 40.18 -19.84 4.13
C ALA A 102 40.25 -18.39 4.59
N ARG A 103 40.73 -18.17 5.81
CA ARG A 103 40.80 -16.83 6.40
C ARG A 103 42.21 -16.26 6.24
N TYR A 104 42.30 -15.04 5.72
CA TYR A 104 43.52 -14.27 5.52
C TYR A 104 43.50 -12.98 6.33
N ARG A 105 44.69 -12.44 6.62
CA ARG A 105 44.89 -11.18 7.33
C ARG A 105 45.60 -10.18 6.43
N LEU A 106 45.07 -8.98 6.39
CA LEU A 106 45.67 -7.77 5.85
C LEU A 106 46.24 -6.97 7.02
N GLU A 107 47.53 -6.66 6.95
CA GLU A 107 48.23 -5.89 7.98
C GLU A 107 47.73 -4.44 8.05
N SER A 108 47.89 -3.81 9.22
CA SER A 108 47.30 -2.51 9.52
C SER A 108 47.88 -1.33 8.73
N ASP A 109 49.14 -1.44 8.31
CA ASP A 109 49.80 -0.47 7.41
C ASP A 109 49.28 -0.55 5.97
N ALA A 110 48.79 -1.73 5.58
CA ALA A 110 48.23 -2.03 4.28
C ALA A 110 46.72 -1.75 4.18
N PHE A 111 46.00 -1.65 5.31
CA PHE A 111 44.57 -1.33 5.33
C PHE A 111 44.29 0.13 4.95
N GLN A 112 43.23 0.36 4.15
CA GLN A 112 42.70 1.68 3.85
C GLN A 112 41.17 1.62 3.82
N ASP A 113 40.54 2.46 4.63
CA ASP A 113 39.08 2.58 4.67
C ASP A 113 38.53 3.12 3.34
N GLY A 114 37.49 2.48 2.82
CA GLY A 114 36.86 2.79 1.53
C GLY A 114 37.63 2.31 0.29
N ALA A 115 38.73 1.56 0.43
CA ALA A 115 39.47 1.00 -0.70
C ALA A 115 38.83 -0.29 -1.24
N LEU A 116 38.92 -0.53 -2.55
CA LEU A 116 38.52 -1.78 -3.21
C LEU A 116 39.67 -2.77 -3.18
N LEU A 117 39.45 -3.93 -2.58
CA LEU A 117 40.39 -5.06 -2.53
C LEU A 117 40.06 -6.07 -3.62
N SER A 118 41.03 -6.41 -4.47
CA SER A 118 40.92 -7.48 -5.47
C SER A 118 42.12 -8.43 -5.42
N ILE A 119 41.94 -9.67 -5.90
CA ILE A 119 43.01 -10.69 -5.94
C ILE A 119 43.10 -11.22 -7.38
N PRO A 120 43.88 -10.55 -8.25
CA PRO A 120 43.84 -10.81 -9.70
C PRO A 120 44.22 -12.23 -10.11
N SER A 121 44.98 -12.94 -9.28
CA SER A 121 45.39 -14.33 -9.54
C SER A 121 44.26 -15.35 -9.37
N TRP A 122 43.12 -14.94 -8.80
CA TRP A 122 41.99 -15.82 -8.49
C TRP A 122 40.74 -15.47 -9.29
N SER A 123 40.32 -14.21 -9.26
CA SER A 123 39.13 -13.75 -9.97
C SER A 123 39.18 -12.25 -10.23
N GLY A 124 38.28 -11.75 -11.07
CA GLY A 124 38.09 -10.32 -11.31
C GLY A 124 37.27 -9.60 -10.25
N GLN A 125 36.93 -10.25 -9.13
CA GLN A 125 36.10 -9.67 -8.08
C GLN A 125 36.87 -8.64 -7.25
N ALA A 126 36.17 -7.59 -6.82
CA ALA A 126 36.67 -6.60 -5.89
C ALA A 126 35.64 -6.31 -4.79
N VAL A 127 36.09 -6.15 -3.54
CA VAL A 127 35.24 -5.89 -2.36
C VAL A 127 35.73 -4.63 -1.64
N THR A 128 34.81 -3.76 -1.23
CA THR A 128 35.14 -2.53 -0.49
C THR A 128 35.50 -2.84 0.96
N LEU A 129 36.61 -2.29 1.44
CA LEU A 129 37.01 -2.31 2.85
C LEU A 129 36.29 -1.18 3.62
N PHE A 130 35.64 -1.51 4.74
CA PHE A 130 35.06 -0.52 5.65
C PHE A 130 35.61 -0.71 7.07
N ALA A 131 36.05 0.37 7.70
CA ALA A 131 36.47 0.37 9.10
C ALA A 131 35.27 0.12 10.03
N ALA A 132 35.45 -0.73 11.03
CA ALA A 132 34.43 -0.95 12.06
C ALA A 132 34.25 0.34 12.89
N PRO A 133 33.00 0.76 13.21
CA PRO A 133 32.77 1.88 14.10
C PRO A 133 33.40 1.58 15.48
N GLY A 134 34.20 2.53 15.99
CA GLY A 134 34.93 2.34 17.24
C GLY A 134 34.02 2.04 18.44
N PRO A 135 34.52 1.36 19.48
CA PRO A 135 33.70 0.98 20.63
C PRO A 135 33.22 2.23 21.37
N ILE A 136 31.91 2.43 21.42
CA ILE A 136 31.29 3.47 22.23
C ILE A 136 31.50 3.09 23.69
N ARG A 137 32.30 3.89 24.40
CA ARG A 137 32.57 3.72 25.82
C ARG A 137 31.30 4.12 26.60
N ALA A 138 30.42 3.16 26.85
CA ALA A 138 29.27 3.36 27.71
C ALA A 138 29.75 3.62 29.15
N THR A 139 29.64 4.85 29.61
CA THR A 139 29.66 5.16 31.05
C THR A 139 28.43 4.53 31.66
N ALA A 140 28.62 3.53 32.54
CA ALA A 140 27.54 2.98 33.34
C ALA A 140 27.05 4.04 34.33
N SER A 141 26.12 4.88 33.90
CA SER A 141 25.09 5.35 34.81
C SER A 141 24.26 4.12 35.16
N ALA A 142 24.17 3.81 36.45
CA ALA A 142 23.17 2.90 36.96
C ALA A 142 21.79 3.50 36.68
N LEU A 143 21.31 3.30 35.45
CA LEU A 143 19.89 3.26 35.17
C LEU A 143 19.43 1.95 35.78
N ASP A 144 18.65 2.10 36.84
CA ASP A 144 17.76 1.08 37.34
C ASP A 144 17.15 0.38 36.13
N ALA A 145 17.61 -0.84 35.85
CA ALA A 145 17.17 -1.59 34.69
C ALA A 145 15.74 -1.99 35.00
N ALA A 146 14.78 -1.19 34.50
CA ALA A 146 13.42 -1.64 34.37
C ALA A 146 13.49 -3.02 33.71
N PRO A 147 12.88 -4.06 34.31
CA PRO A 147 13.01 -5.42 33.81
C PRO A 147 12.66 -5.43 32.33
N ALA A 148 13.54 -6.00 31.51
CA ALA A 148 13.24 -6.25 30.11
C ALA A 148 11.97 -7.10 30.08
N ASP A 149 10.88 -6.48 29.65
CA ASP A 149 9.55 -7.08 29.59
C ASP A 149 9.59 -8.16 28.52
N THR A 150 10.07 -9.34 28.92
CA THR A 150 10.09 -10.57 28.13
C THR A 150 8.73 -11.23 28.26
N SER A 151 7.67 -10.42 28.09
CA SER A 151 6.30 -10.92 28.05
C SER A 151 6.19 -11.86 26.85
N ILE A 152 5.86 -13.11 27.11
CA ILE A 152 5.46 -14.05 26.05
C ILE A 152 4.30 -13.39 25.30
N PRO A 153 4.36 -13.25 23.96
CA PRO A 153 3.30 -12.58 23.22
C PRO A 153 1.99 -13.35 23.44
N VAL A 154 0.98 -12.63 23.90
CA VAL A 154 -0.36 -13.19 24.09
C VAL A 154 -0.86 -13.68 22.73
N THR A 155 -1.34 -14.92 22.68
CA THR A 155 -1.94 -15.45 21.45
C THR A 155 -3.22 -14.65 21.17
N PRO A 156 -3.31 -13.92 20.05
CA PRO A 156 -4.51 -13.18 19.72
C PRO A 156 -5.66 -14.16 19.44
N SER A 157 -6.90 -13.68 19.55
CA SER A 157 -8.07 -14.45 19.12
C SER A 157 -7.91 -14.86 17.64
N PRO A 158 -8.38 -16.05 17.20
CA PRO A 158 -8.36 -16.44 15.79
C PRO A 158 -9.04 -15.43 14.84
N SER A 159 -9.94 -14.59 15.37
CA SER A 159 -10.64 -13.54 14.63
C SER A 159 -9.94 -12.18 14.68
N ASP A 160 -8.93 -12.01 15.53
CA ASP A 160 -8.24 -10.74 15.70
C ASP A 160 -7.27 -10.53 14.53
N ARG A 161 -7.54 -9.49 13.74
CA ARG A 161 -6.73 -9.08 12.59
C ARG A 161 -5.98 -7.79 12.88
N THR A 162 -5.96 -7.28 14.10
CA THR A 162 -5.23 -6.06 14.44
C THR A 162 -3.72 -6.35 14.53
N VAL A 163 -3.35 -7.51 15.07
CA VAL A 163 -1.95 -7.95 15.17
C VAL A 163 -1.37 -8.20 13.78
N GLY A 164 -0.22 -7.58 13.49
CA GLY A 164 0.50 -7.71 12.22
C GLY A 164 0.00 -6.82 11.08
N ASN A 165 -1.06 -6.03 11.28
CA ASN A 165 -1.58 -5.09 10.28
C ASN A 165 -1.29 -3.64 10.68
N ALA A 166 -0.07 -3.18 10.36
CA ALA A 166 0.43 -1.84 10.73
C ALA A 166 -0.36 -0.66 10.14
N PHE A 167 -1.26 -0.89 9.18
CA PHE A 167 -2.02 0.15 8.49
C PHE A 167 -3.54 -0.05 8.60
N LEU A 168 -4.00 -0.90 9.53
CA LEU A 168 -5.44 -1.11 9.72
C LEU A 168 -6.16 0.18 10.13
N GLU A 169 -5.47 1.08 10.85
CA GLU A 169 -5.95 2.42 11.23
C GLU A 169 -6.34 3.30 10.03
N ASN A 170 -5.72 3.09 8.86
CA ASN A 170 -6.04 3.85 7.66
C ASN A 170 -7.43 3.49 7.11
N LEU A 171 -8.03 2.37 7.54
CA LEU A 171 -9.34 1.91 7.12
C LEU A 171 -10.43 2.50 8.03
N SER A 172 -11.37 3.22 7.43
CA SER A 172 -12.50 3.82 8.14
C SER A 172 -13.79 3.76 7.32
N ALA A 173 -14.93 4.02 7.95
CA ALA A 173 -16.21 4.04 7.25
C ALA A 173 -16.32 5.26 6.31
N TYR A 174 -17.10 5.13 5.23
CA TYR A 174 -17.25 6.19 4.21
C TYR A 174 -18.70 6.56 3.88
N GLN A 175 -19.55 5.57 3.60
CA GLN A 175 -21.00 5.73 3.47
C GLN A 175 -21.69 4.85 4.52
N PRO A 176 -23.01 5.04 4.75
CA PRO A 176 -23.76 4.18 5.67
C PRO A 176 -23.62 2.69 5.31
N ILE A 177 -23.53 1.86 6.35
CA ILE A 177 -23.48 0.40 6.26
C ILE A 177 -24.77 -0.13 6.86
N TYR A 178 -25.64 -0.70 6.03
CA TYR A 178 -26.99 -1.10 6.46
C TYR A 178 -27.53 -2.28 5.67
N ALA A 179 -28.60 -2.87 6.21
CA ALA A 179 -29.49 -3.79 5.54
C ALA A 179 -30.94 -3.39 5.80
N VAL A 180 -31.72 -3.17 4.74
CA VAL A 180 -33.13 -2.76 4.83
C VAL A 180 -34.01 -3.57 3.89
N TYR A 181 -35.26 -3.77 4.26
CA TYR A 181 -36.25 -4.50 3.48
C TYR A 181 -37.62 -3.80 3.51
N GLY A 182 -38.42 -3.97 2.44
CA GLY A 182 -39.65 -3.21 2.24
C GLY A 182 -40.65 -3.90 1.31
N PRO A 183 -41.28 -5.02 1.74
CA PRO A 183 -42.10 -5.90 0.91
C PRO A 183 -43.29 -5.19 0.23
N GLY A 184 -43.81 -4.13 0.84
CA GLY A 184 -44.94 -3.35 0.32
C GLY A 184 -44.61 -2.47 -0.89
N THR A 185 -43.33 -2.28 -1.23
CA THR A 185 -42.91 -1.52 -2.42
C THR A 185 -42.21 -2.39 -3.47
N ASN A 186 -41.52 -3.45 -3.05
CA ASN A 186 -41.11 -4.62 -3.84
C ASN A 186 -40.57 -5.72 -2.93
N SER A 187 -40.15 -6.83 -3.54
CA SER A 187 -39.46 -7.94 -2.89
C SER A 187 -37.96 -7.74 -2.66
N GLU A 188 -37.36 -6.60 -3.03
CA GLU A 188 -35.91 -6.42 -2.92
C GLU A 188 -35.49 -5.85 -1.55
N ALA A 189 -34.70 -6.61 -0.81
CA ALA A 189 -33.87 -6.06 0.25
C ALA A 189 -32.69 -5.28 -0.35
N ARG A 190 -32.24 -4.25 0.37
CA ARG A 190 -31.07 -3.46 -0.01
C ARG A 190 -30.02 -3.53 1.08
N ILE A 191 -28.81 -3.91 0.70
CA ILE A 191 -27.65 -3.99 1.58
C ILE A 191 -26.57 -3.06 1.02
N GLN A 192 -25.95 -2.26 1.88
CA GLN A 192 -24.85 -1.39 1.51
C GLN A 192 -23.63 -1.63 2.40
N LEU A 193 -22.47 -1.79 1.77
CA LEU A 193 -21.17 -1.85 2.42
C LEU A 193 -20.33 -0.69 1.90
N SER A 194 -19.56 -0.05 2.78
CA SER A 194 -18.74 1.08 2.38
C SER A 194 -17.57 1.34 3.32
N PHE A 195 -16.40 1.58 2.75
CA PHE A 195 -15.21 1.99 3.48
C PHE A 195 -14.37 2.98 2.66
N LYS A 196 -13.47 3.67 3.34
CA LYS A 196 -12.37 4.43 2.76
C LYS A 196 -11.05 4.02 3.42
N TYR A 197 -9.97 4.16 2.67
CA TYR A 197 -8.62 3.87 3.06
C TYR A 197 -7.73 5.08 2.76
N GLN A 198 -7.06 5.62 3.78
CA GLN A 198 -6.11 6.71 3.62
C GLN A 198 -4.82 6.22 2.99
N LEU A 199 -4.44 6.80 1.84
CA LEU A 199 -3.33 6.30 1.02
C LEU A 199 -1.97 6.79 1.48
N PHE A 200 -1.90 8.03 1.99
CA PHE A 200 -0.69 8.66 2.49
C PHE A 200 -1.02 9.33 3.81
N GLY A 201 -0.18 9.13 4.83
CA GLY A 201 -0.46 9.56 6.20
C GLY A 201 -0.99 8.41 7.03
N SER A 202 -0.09 7.67 7.68
CA SER A 202 -0.41 7.03 8.95
C SER A 202 -0.56 8.13 10.00
N GLU A 203 -1.41 7.95 11.00
CA GLU A 203 -1.69 8.97 12.02
C GLU A 203 -0.48 9.32 12.91
N ALA A 204 0.71 8.76 12.65
CA ALA A 204 1.98 9.11 13.27
C ALA A 204 2.51 10.54 12.96
N ARG A 205 1.70 11.43 12.37
CA ARG A 205 2.05 12.81 12.02
C ARG A 205 0.97 13.83 12.40
N GLU A 206 0.38 13.67 13.57
CA GLU A 206 -0.64 14.58 14.13
C GLU A 206 -0.20 16.07 14.08
N ASP A 207 1.11 16.32 14.19
CA ASP A 207 1.68 17.67 14.29
C ASP A 207 1.88 18.40 12.96
N ARG A 208 1.84 17.68 11.82
CA ARG A 208 2.19 18.24 10.49
C ARG A 208 1.39 17.59 9.36
N PRO A 209 0.12 17.99 9.18
CA PRO A 209 -0.68 17.53 8.05
C PRO A 209 0.04 17.83 6.74
N ALA A 210 0.35 16.78 5.99
CA ALA A 210 0.96 16.87 4.66
C ALA A 210 -0.15 16.96 3.60
N LEU A 211 0.20 17.51 2.43
CA LEU A 211 -0.71 17.54 1.29
C LEU A 211 -1.16 16.11 0.88
N GLY A 212 -0.38 15.09 1.20
CA GLY A 212 -0.71 13.68 0.95
C GLY A 212 -1.89 13.15 1.78
N ASP A 213 -2.17 13.72 2.94
CA ASP A 213 -3.10 13.15 3.93
C ASP A 213 -4.56 13.23 3.49
N GLY A 214 -4.85 14.05 2.49
CA GLY A 214 -6.17 14.18 1.91
C GLY A 214 -6.52 13.10 0.89
N PHE A 215 -5.62 12.21 0.48
CA PHE A 215 -5.87 11.19 -0.54
C PHE A 215 -6.46 9.90 0.02
N TYR A 216 -7.60 9.49 -0.52
CA TYR A 216 -8.32 8.30 -0.11
C TYR A 216 -8.73 7.45 -1.31
N PHE A 217 -8.58 6.14 -1.16
CA PHE A 217 -9.35 5.17 -1.91
C PHE A 217 -10.64 4.86 -1.14
N ALA A 218 -11.78 4.84 -1.79
CA ALA A 218 -13.03 4.37 -1.21
C ALA A 218 -13.69 3.33 -2.08
N TYR A 219 -14.48 2.49 -1.42
CA TYR A 219 -15.25 1.46 -2.07
C TYR A 219 -16.64 1.43 -1.44
N THR A 220 -17.67 1.52 -2.28
CA THR A 220 -19.06 1.31 -1.88
C THR A 220 -19.67 0.23 -2.75
N GLN A 221 -20.42 -0.68 -2.14
CA GLN A 221 -21.15 -1.72 -2.84
C GLN A 221 -22.62 -1.68 -2.42
N ARG A 222 -23.54 -1.59 -3.39
CA ARG A 222 -24.99 -1.60 -3.16
C ARG A 222 -25.57 -2.87 -3.76
N MET A 223 -26.14 -3.72 -2.93
CA MET A 223 -26.73 -5.00 -3.33
C MET A 223 -28.25 -4.94 -3.22
N PHE A 224 -28.93 -5.38 -4.28
CA PHE A 224 -30.38 -5.46 -4.39
C PHE A 224 -30.78 -6.93 -4.45
N TRP A 225 -31.20 -7.46 -3.31
CA TRP A 225 -31.48 -8.88 -3.11
C TRP A 225 -32.98 -9.15 -3.25
N ASP A 226 -33.39 -9.80 -4.33
CA ASP A 226 -34.80 -10.11 -4.55
C ASP A 226 -35.19 -11.34 -3.74
N LEU A 227 -35.79 -11.10 -2.57
CA LEU A 227 -36.19 -12.16 -1.65
C LEU A 227 -37.45 -12.91 -2.11
N GLY A 228 -38.23 -12.31 -3.01
CA GLY A 228 -39.52 -12.85 -3.46
C GLY A 228 -39.41 -13.70 -4.73
N ALA A 229 -38.29 -13.61 -5.45
CA ALA A 229 -38.03 -14.44 -6.63
C ALA A 229 -37.55 -15.85 -6.25
N ASP A 230 -37.68 -16.79 -7.19
CA ASP A 230 -37.25 -18.17 -7.02
C ASP A 230 -35.76 -18.28 -6.68
N SER A 231 -35.44 -18.98 -5.60
CA SER A 231 -34.08 -19.08 -5.03
C SER A 231 -33.48 -17.76 -4.53
N SER A 232 -34.30 -16.71 -4.43
CA SER A 232 -33.94 -15.39 -3.92
C SER A 232 -32.60 -14.83 -4.44
N PRO A 233 -32.44 -14.57 -5.75
CA PRO A 233 -31.18 -14.10 -6.32
C PRO A 233 -30.94 -12.60 -6.04
N PHE A 234 -29.67 -12.17 -6.11
CA PHE A 234 -29.38 -10.74 -6.26
C PHE A 234 -29.83 -10.27 -7.65
N ARG A 235 -30.79 -9.36 -7.68
CA ARG A 235 -31.26 -8.76 -8.93
C ARG A 235 -30.27 -7.76 -9.50
N ASN A 236 -29.54 -7.05 -8.65
CA ASN A 236 -28.47 -6.15 -9.07
C ASN A 236 -27.44 -5.93 -7.96
N ILE A 237 -26.19 -5.71 -8.34
CA ILE A 237 -25.12 -5.29 -7.43
C ILE A 237 -24.38 -4.14 -8.11
N ASP A 238 -24.33 -2.97 -7.49
CA ASP A 238 -23.53 -1.83 -7.98
C ASP A 238 -22.20 -1.78 -7.21
N PHE A 239 -21.10 -1.75 -7.96
CA PHE A 239 -19.72 -1.62 -7.48
C PHE A 239 -19.25 -0.19 -7.72
N GLN A 240 -18.80 0.51 -6.67
CA GLN A 240 -18.43 1.93 -6.73
C GLN A 240 -17.07 2.21 -6.08
N PRO A 241 -15.95 1.85 -6.74
CA PRO A 241 -14.64 2.31 -6.32
C PRO A 241 -14.44 3.78 -6.66
N GLU A 242 -13.68 4.47 -5.82
CA GLU A 242 -13.48 5.91 -5.87
C GLU A 242 -12.09 6.28 -5.39
N LEU A 243 -11.44 7.21 -6.09
CA LEU A 243 -10.21 7.85 -5.64
C LEU A 243 -10.50 9.33 -5.49
N PHE A 244 -10.25 9.89 -4.31
CA PHE A 244 -10.54 11.29 -4.05
C PHE A 244 -9.51 11.96 -3.16
N TYR A 245 -9.47 13.28 -3.28
CA TYR A 245 -8.79 14.17 -2.37
C TYR A 245 -9.82 14.96 -1.55
N THR A 246 -9.62 15.06 -0.24
CA THR A 246 -10.43 15.90 0.66
C THR A 246 -9.56 16.88 1.41
N THR A 247 -10.02 18.12 1.53
CA THR A 247 -9.34 19.13 2.37
C THR A 247 -9.70 18.91 3.84
N PRO A 248 -8.81 19.31 4.78
CA PRO A 248 -9.22 19.44 6.17
C PRO A 248 -10.34 20.49 6.30
N PRO A 249 -11.26 20.35 7.27
CA PRO A 249 -12.28 21.36 7.53
C PRO A 249 -11.65 22.69 7.94
N LYS A 250 -12.12 23.78 7.33
CA LYS A 250 -11.75 25.16 7.67
C LYS A 250 -12.91 25.84 8.38
N ALA A 251 -12.66 26.47 9.52
CA ALA A 251 -13.65 27.28 10.20
C ALA A 251 -14.07 28.49 9.35
N LEU A 252 -15.37 28.70 9.20
CA LEU A 252 -15.98 29.91 8.64
C LEU A 252 -16.49 30.84 9.75
N SER A 253 -16.90 30.27 10.88
CA SER A 253 -17.30 30.93 12.13
C SER A 253 -17.14 29.95 13.30
N ASP A 254 -17.48 30.38 14.52
CA ASP A 254 -17.48 29.50 15.71
C ASP A 254 -18.46 28.31 15.59
N THR A 255 -19.43 28.40 14.69
CA THR A 255 -20.48 27.39 14.52
C THR A 255 -20.50 26.76 13.13
N ALA A 256 -19.60 27.15 12.22
CA ALA A 256 -19.61 26.67 10.84
C ALA A 256 -18.22 26.29 10.33
N THR A 257 -18.14 25.17 9.61
CA THR A 257 -16.93 24.72 8.93
C THR A 257 -17.20 24.39 7.47
N LEU A 258 -16.16 24.44 6.64
CA LEU A 258 -16.19 24.13 5.21
C LEU A 258 -15.05 23.19 4.85
N ALA A 259 -15.35 22.14 4.10
CA ALA A 259 -14.39 21.25 3.47
C ALA A 259 -14.71 21.10 1.98
N GLY A 260 -13.73 20.64 1.21
CA GLY A 260 -13.88 20.34 -0.21
C GLY A 260 -13.42 18.93 -0.53
N GLN A 261 -14.13 18.28 -1.45
CA GLN A 261 -13.75 16.98 -2.01
C GLN A 261 -13.71 17.07 -3.53
N ILE A 262 -12.69 16.47 -4.14
CA ILE A 262 -12.59 16.25 -5.59
C ILE A 262 -12.21 14.79 -5.82
N GLY A 263 -12.83 14.12 -6.79
CA GLY A 263 -12.51 12.71 -7.00
C GLY A 263 -12.94 12.17 -8.36
N LEU A 264 -12.44 10.97 -8.63
CA LEU A 264 -12.82 10.12 -9.74
C LEU A 264 -13.54 8.89 -9.18
N ARG A 265 -14.74 8.64 -9.69
CA ARG A 265 -15.57 7.51 -9.29
C ARG A 265 -15.95 6.68 -10.50
N HIS A 266 -15.70 5.39 -10.40
CA HIS A 266 -16.27 4.40 -11.30
C HIS A 266 -17.53 3.81 -10.65
N GLU A 267 -18.55 3.52 -11.44
CA GLU A 267 -19.76 2.82 -11.01
C GLU A 267 -20.15 1.82 -12.11
N SER A 268 -20.22 0.54 -11.76
CA SER A 268 -20.67 -0.53 -12.66
C SER A 268 -21.50 -1.57 -11.92
N ASN A 269 -22.27 -2.38 -12.64
CA ASN A 269 -23.07 -3.44 -12.04
C ASN A 269 -22.46 -4.85 -12.15
N GLY A 270 -21.27 -4.97 -12.74
CA GLY A 270 -20.56 -6.24 -12.92
C GLY A 270 -21.27 -7.26 -13.82
N ARG A 271 -22.24 -6.83 -14.64
CA ARG A 271 -22.94 -7.67 -15.61
C ARG A 271 -22.32 -7.55 -17.00
N ASP A 272 -22.67 -8.47 -17.89
CA ASP A 272 -22.27 -8.48 -19.28
C ASP A 272 -23.47 -8.25 -20.24
N GLY A 273 -23.14 -8.07 -21.52
CA GLY A 273 -24.13 -7.90 -22.61
C GLY A 273 -25.11 -6.77 -22.36
N ASP A 274 -26.37 -6.99 -22.73
CA ASP A 274 -27.44 -5.97 -22.65
C ASP A 274 -27.79 -5.54 -21.22
N LEU A 275 -27.33 -6.29 -20.21
CA LEU A 275 -27.51 -5.97 -18.79
C LEU A 275 -26.30 -5.24 -18.20
N SER A 276 -25.18 -5.15 -18.93
CA SER A 276 -24.00 -4.37 -18.53
C SER A 276 -24.37 -2.91 -18.36
N ARG A 277 -23.98 -2.33 -17.23
CA ARG A 277 -24.07 -0.89 -17.03
C ARG A 277 -22.79 -0.40 -16.37
N SER A 278 -22.29 0.73 -16.86
CA SER A 278 -21.06 1.33 -16.36
C SER A 278 -21.00 2.84 -16.65
N LEU A 279 -20.29 3.56 -15.79
CA LEU A 279 -19.94 4.96 -16.00
C LEU A 279 -18.74 5.34 -15.15
N ASN A 280 -18.02 6.37 -15.60
CA ASN A 280 -17.03 7.06 -14.78
C ASN A 280 -17.46 8.52 -14.60
N THR A 281 -17.16 9.07 -13.44
CA THR A 281 -17.40 10.49 -13.14
C THR A 281 -16.18 11.12 -12.52
N ILE A 282 -15.93 12.37 -12.90
CA ILE A 282 -15.04 13.28 -12.17
C ILE A 282 -15.96 14.29 -11.49
N TYR A 283 -15.79 14.50 -10.19
CA TYR A 283 -16.69 15.33 -9.42
C TYR A 283 -15.96 16.28 -8.47
N VAL A 284 -16.65 17.36 -8.12
CA VAL A 284 -16.30 18.26 -7.03
C VAL A 284 -17.49 18.36 -6.07
N GLY A 285 -17.21 18.38 -4.78
CA GLY A 285 -18.22 18.44 -3.72
C GLY A 285 -17.72 19.24 -2.53
N PRO A 286 -18.01 20.54 -2.45
CA PRO A 286 -17.85 21.28 -1.20
C PRO A 286 -18.89 20.79 -0.19
N MET A 287 -18.54 20.84 1.10
CA MET A 287 -19.40 20.45 2.20
C MET A 287 -19.27 21.45 3.33
N ALA A 288 -20.40 22.02 3.75
CA ALA A 288 -20.46 22.91 4.91
C ALA A 288 -21.19 22.20 6.06
N ALA A 289 -20.67 22.32 7.27
CA ALA A 289 -21.32 21.84 8.48
C ALA A 289 -21.60 23.01 9.44
N PHE A 290 -22.76 22.97 10.09
CA PHE A 290 -23.27 23.99 10.99
C PHE A 290 -23.68 23.36 12.31
N SER A 291 -23.21 23.90 13.42
CA SER A 291 -23.70 23.56 14.77
C SER A 291 -24.99 24.34 15.03
N LEU A 292 -26.08 23.63 15.34
CA LEU A 292 -27.38 24.21 15.67
C LEU A 292 -27.65 24.26 17.18
N GLY A 293 -26.64 23.96 18.01
CA GLY A 293 -26.78 23.78 19.45
C GLY A 293 -27.31 22.39 19.82
N ASN A 294 -27.29 22.05 21.11
CA ASN A 294 -27.75 20.76 21.64
C ASN A 294 -27.19 19.56 20.86
N GLU A 295 -25.88 19.60 20.55
CA GLU A 295 -25.17 18.55 19.80
C GLU A 295 -25.74 18.26 18.40
N THR A 296 -26.62 19.12 17.90
CA THR A 296 -27.27 18.96 16.61
C THR A 296 -26.42 19.61 15.53
N ARG A 297 -26.09 18.82 14.50
CA ARG A 297 -25.31 19.27 13.35
C ARG A 297 -26.17 19.23 12.09
N LEU A 298 -26.08 20.28 11.28
CA LEU A 298 -26.58 20.32 9.91
C LEU A 298 -25.40 20.30 8.94
N THR A 299 -25.39 19.36 8.02
CA THR A 299 -24.40 19.26 6.94
C THR A 299 -25.08 19.47 5.60
N VAL A 300 -24.51 20.32 4.75
CA VAL A 300 -24.97 20.58 3.38
C VAL A 300 -23.82 20.31 2.42
N ALA A 301 -24.02 19.35 1.52
CA ALA A 301 -23.00 18.86 0.59
C ALA A 301 -23.55 18.83 -0.84
N PRO A 302 -23.52 19.96 -1.57
CA PRO A 302 -23.75 19.93 -3.02
C PRO A 302 -22.60 19.20 -3.72
N ARG A 303 -22.91 18.52 -4.82
CA ARG A 303 -21.92 17.86 -5.66
C ARG A 303 -22.25 18.12 -7.13
N ALA A 304 -21.22 18.39 -7.91
CA ALA A 304 -21.30 18.49 -9.36
C ALA A 304 -20.33 17.50 -10.00
N TRP A 305 -20.70 16.90 -11.13
CA TRP A 305 -19.86 15.94 -11.83
C TRP A 305 -20.00 16.04 -13.34
N ILE A 306 -18.94 15.60 -14.01
CA ILE A 306 -18.91 15.30 -15.43
C ILE A 306 -18.75 13.80 -15.62
N TYR A 307 -19.31 13.27 -16.70
CA TYR A 307 -19.08 11.89 -17.11
C TYR A 307 -17.77 11.83 -17.89
N ALA A 308 -16.98 10.80 -17.64
CA ALA A 308 -15.70 10.56 -18.29
C ALA A 308 -15.67 9.19 -18.95
N GLY A 309 -15.02 9.10 -20.11
CA GLY A 309 -14.91 7.84 -20.86
C GLY A 309 -16.21 7.42 -21.54
N ASP A 310 -16.29 6.12 -21.83
CA ASP A 310 -17.41 5.52 -22.54
C ASP A 310 -18.67 5.42 -21.67
N LEU A 311 -19.82 5.59 -22.32
CA LEU A 311 -21.15 5.44 -21.75
C LEU A 311 -22.04 4.55 -22.64
N SER A 312 -21.48 3.80 -23.59
CA SER A 312 -22.23 3.01 -24.58
C SER A 312 -23.28 2.09 -23.93
N ASP A 313 -22.95 1.44 -22.81
CA ASP A 313 -23.84 0.60 -22.00
C ASP A 313 -25.13 1.32 -21.52
N ASN A 314 -25.09 2.66 -21.43
CA ASN A 314 -26.16 3.50 -20.90
C ASN A 314 -26.03 4.94 -21.40
N ALA A 315 -26.08 5.11 -22.73
CA ALA A 315 -25.76 6.37 -23.41
C ALA A 315 -26.63 7.56 -22.97
N ASP A 316 -27.87 7.30 -22.56
CA ASP A 316 -28.83 8.32 -22.11
C ASP A 316 -28.85 8.52 -20.59
N ILE A 317 -27.91 7.94 -19.81
CA ILE A 317 -27.89 8.01 -18.34
C ILE A 317 -27.90 9.44 -17.79
N ARG A 318 -27.23 10.36 -18.50
CA ARG A 318 -27.22 11.79 -18.14
C ARG A 318 -28.63 12.34 -18.07
N ARG A 319 -29.56 11.88 -18.94
CA ARG A 319 -30.97 12.30 -18.94
C ARG A 319 -31.67 12.01 -17.61
N TYR A 320 -31.24 11.01 -16.85
CA TYR A 320 -31.91 10.57 -15.62
C TYR A 320 -31.18 11.01 -14.36
N ARG A 321 -29.85 10.93 -14.35
CA ARG A 321 -29.03 11.26 -13.17
C ARG A 321 -28.58 12.71 -13.15
N GLY A 322 -28.55 13.40 -14.29
CA GLY A 322 -28.06 14.77 -14.38
C GLY A 322 -26.56 14.88 -14.12
N ASN A 323 -26.14 16.06 -13.66
CA ASN A 323 -24.75 16.43 -13.43
C ASN A 323 -24.52 17.07 -12.05
N SER A 324 -25.57 17.11 -11.24
CA SER A 324 -25.53 17.69 -9.92
C SER A 324 -26.45 16.97 -8.97
N GLY A 325 -26.11 17.06 -7.70
CA GLY A 325 -26.86 16.52 -6.60
C GLY A 325 -26.62 17.32 -5.35
N LEU A 326 -27.47 17.10 -4.37
CA LEU A 326 -27.41 17.76 -3.08
C LEU A 326 -27.70 16.74 -2.00
N THR A 327 -26.79 16.62 -1.04
CA THR A 327 -27.03 15.90 0.20
C THR A 327 -27.18 16.91 1.34
N VAL A 328 -28.19 16.72 2.17
CA VAL A 328 -28.43 17.47 3.40
C VAL A 328 -28.62 16.47 4.52
N GLU A 329 -27.90 16.64 5.62
CA GLU A 329 -28.01 15.79 6.79
C GLU A 329 -28.22 16.66 8.03
N ILE A 330 -29.14 16.26 8.91
CA ILE A 330 -29.37 16.90 10.20
C ILE A 330 -29.52 15.85 11.27
N GLY A 331 -28.85 16.02 12.40
CA GLY A 331 -29.00 15.08 13.52
C GLY A 331 -27.98 15.25 14.63
N GLN A 332 -28.07 14.34 15.59
CA GLN A 332 -27.17 14.21 16.73
C GLN A 332 -26.37 12.90 16.60
N ASP A 333 -25.13 12.90 17.10
CA ASP A 333 -24.24 11.74 17.00
C ASP A 333 -24.76 10.52 17.78
N ASP A 334 -25.42 10.74 18.92
CA ASP A 334 -26.08 9.71 19.74
C ASP A 334 -27.62 9.79 19.72
N GLY A 335 -28.19 10.54 18.78
CA GLY A 335 -29.64 10.78 18.70
C GLY A 335 -30.25 10.48 17.34
N LEU A 336 -31.35 11.17 17.02
CA LEU A 336 -31.99 11.07 15.71
C LEU A 336 -31.10 11.69 14.62
N ARG A 337 -31.00 11.03 13.47
CA ARG A 337 -30.35 11.57 12.27
C ARG A 337 -31.22 11.36 11.04
N LEU A 338 -31.43 12.43 10.28
CA LEU A 338 -32.12 12.46 9.00
C LEU A 338 -31.13 12.89 7.91
N SER A 339 -31.04 12.12 6.84
CA SER A 339 -30.26 12.44 5.64
C SER A 339 -31.17 12.43 4.42
N ALA A 340 -31.00 13.40 3.54
CA ALA A 340 -31.69 13.47 2.27
C ALA A 340 -30.69 13.76 1.15
N SER A 341 -30.70 12.94 0.11
CA SER A 341 -29.87 13.14 -1.08
C SER A 341 -30.72 13.24 -2.33
N SER A 342 -30.32 14.11 -3.25
CA SER A 342 -31.04 14.33 -4.50
C SER A 342 -30.10 14.34 -5.70
N ARG A 343 -30.65 13.96 -6.86
CA ARG A 343 -30.04 14.13 -8.18
C ARG A 343 -31.08 14.75 -9.08
N ILE A 344 -30.74 15.82 -9.80
CA ILE A 344 -31.69 16.50 -10.67
C ILE A 344 -31.01 16.79 -12.01
N ASN A 345 -31.70 16.44 -13.09
CA ASN A 345 -31.41 16.94 -14.41
C ASN A 345 -32.44 18.02 -14.78
N PHE A 346 -32.02 19.28 -14.71
CA PHE A 346 -32.88 20.42 -15.04
C PHE A 346 -33.34 20.44 -16.50
N SER A 347 -32.57 19.89 -17.45
CA SER A 347 -32.95 19.92 -18.88
C SER A 347 -34.01 18.88 -19.22
N SER A 348 -33.99 17.72 -18.55
CA SER A 348 -34.97 16.65 -18.78
C SER A 348 -36.14 16.64 -17.80
N GLY A 349 -36.03 17.37 -16.70
CA GLY A 349 -36.97 17.33 -15.57
C GLY A 349 -36.94 16.02 -14.77
N LYS A 350 -35.98 15.13 -15.04
CA LYS A 350 -35.84 13.85 -14.33
C LYS A 350 -34.85 13.96 -13.18
N GLY A 351 -35.05 13.11 -12.18
CA GLY A 351 -34.18 13.06 -11.02
C GLY A 351 -34.62 12.02 -10.00
N SER A 352 -34.01 12.06 -8.84
CA SER A 352 -34.38 11.25 -7.68
C SER A 352 -34.11 11.97 -6.38
N ILE A 353 -34.85 11.57 -5.36
CA ILE A 353 -34.65 11.92 -3.96
C ILE A 353 -34.60 10.61 -3.18
N ALA A 354 -33.60 10.48 -2.32
CA ALA A 354 -33.51 9.44 -1.31
C ALA A 354 -33.48 10.10 0.07
N ALA A 355 -34.17 9.54 1.04
CA ALA A 355 -34.10 10.00 2.42
C ALA A 355 -33.96 8.83 3.37
N ASP A 356 -33.04 8.96 4.32
CA ASP A 356 -32.71 7.96 5.32
C ASP A 356 -32.93 8.56 6.72
N LEU A 357 -33.50 7.77 7.63
CA LEU A 357 -33.76 8.13 9.02
C LEU A 357 -33.12 7.08 9.92
N SER A 358 -32.40 7.51 10.96
CA SER A 358 -31.77 6.57 11.89
C SER A 358 -31.81 7.00 13.35
N TYR A 359 -31.86 6.01 14.25
CA TYR A 359 -31.82 6.21 15.70
C TYR A 359 -31.12 5.04 16.41
N PRO A 360 -30.27 5.26 17.44
CA PRO A 360 -29.56 4.18 18.12
C PRO A 360 -30.55 3.24 18.85
N LEU A 361 -30.50 1.94 18.56
CA LEU A 361 -31.37 0.95 19.21
C LEU A 361 -31.16 0.91 20.71
N ARG A 362 -29.94 1.19 21.19
CA ARG A 362 -29.66 1.24 22.62
C ARG A 362 -30.49 2.25 23.40
N GLY A 363 -30.85 3.37 22.76
CA GLY A 363 -31.74 4.36 23.36
C GLY A 363 -33.21 3.89 23.43
N ILE A 364 -33.63 2.99 22.54
CA ILE A 364 -34.99 2.43 22.49
C ILE A 364 -35.12 1.24 23.45
N LEU A 365 -34.12 0.37 23.47
CA LEU A 365 -34.15 -0.91 24.17
C LEU A 365 -33.58 -0.85 25.59
N GLY A 366 -32.98 0.28 25.99
CA GLY A 366 -32.36 0.46 27.31
C GLY A 366 -31.07 -0.36 27.50
N GLY A 367 -30.39 -0.73 26.41
CA GLY A 367 -29.20 -1.59 26.40
C GLY A 367 -28.81 -2.02 24.98
N GLY A 368 -27.88 -2.97 24.82
CA GLY A 368 -27.51 -3.47 23.48
C GLY A 368 -28.67 -4.13 22.72
N PRO A 369 -28.57 -4.29 21.38
CA PRO A 369 -27.35 -4.23 20.59
C PRO A 369 -27.00 -2.83 20.04
N ASP A 370 -25.73 -2.66 19.70
CA ASP A 370 -25.15 -1.42 19.16
C ASP A 370 -25.37 -1.28 17.65
N PHE A 371 -26.65 -1.24 17.28
CA PHE A 371 -27.09 -0.92 15.93
C PHE A 371 -27.99 0.31 15.93
N TYR A 372 -28.23 0.84 14.75
CA TYR A 372 -29.24 1.87 14.53
C TYR A 372 -30.49 1.26 13.89
N LEU A 373 -31.67 1.61 14.39
CA LEU A 373 -32.90 1.47 13.60
C LEU A 373 -32.75 2.36 12.38
N PHE A 374 -33.05 1.84 11.19
CA PHE A 374 -32.79 2.54 9.94
C PHE A 374 -34.02 2.47 9.02
N GLY A 375 -34.58 3.62 8.65
CA GLY A 375 -35.65 3.76 7.66
C GLY A 375 -35.12 4.41 6.40
N GLN A 376 -35.53 3.92 5.23
CA GLN A 376 -35.09 4.43 3.93
C GLN A 376 -36.30 4.66 3.02
N SER A 377 -36.28 5.77 2.30
CA SER A 377 -37.20 6.05 1.21
C SER A 377 -36.45 6.47 -0.05
N PHE A 378 -36.99 6.11 -1.21
CA PHE A 378 -36.46 6.52 -2.50
C PHE A 378 -37.61 6.84 -3.46
N VAL A 379 -37.52 7.95 -4.18
CA VAL A 379 -38.47 8.32 -5.23
C VAL A 379 -37.70 8.88 -6.43
N GLY A 380 -37.94 8.34 -7.62
CA GLY A 380 -37.39 8.88 -8.87
C GLY A 380 -36.65 7.84 -9.69
N TYR A 381 -35.63 8.27 -10.43
CA TYR A 381 -34.86 7.45 -11.36
C TYR A 381 -33.48 7.04 -10.81
N GLY A 382 -33.01 5.87 -11.21
CA GLY A 382 -31.66 5.38 -10.93
C GLY A 382 -31.35 5.14 -9.47
N GLU A 383 -32.23 4.39 -8.82
CA GLU A 383 -31.96 3.77 -7.52
C GLU A 383 -30.74 2.84 -7.59
N ASN A 384 -30.71 2.04 -8.66
CA ASN A 384 -29.63 1.15 -9.03
C ASN A 384 -29.23 1.39 -10.49
N LEU A 385 -28.08 0.87 -10.90
CA LEU A 385 -27.55 1.14 -12.23
C LEU A 385 -28.30 0.38 -13.34
N LEU A 386 -28.76 -0.85 -13.07
CA LEU A 386 -29.54 -1.65 -14.03
C LEU A 386 -30.83 -0.95 -14.49
N ASP A 387 -31.54 -0.33 -13.54
CA ASP A 387 -32.79 0.40 -13.73
C ASP A 387 -32.62 1.91 -13.76
N TYR A 388 -31.47 2.42 -14.21
CA TYR A 388 -31.19 3.86 -14.20
C TYR A 388 -32.28 4.71 -14.89
N ASN A 389 -32.97 4.12 -15.87
CA ASN A 389 -34.00 4.76 -16.67
C ASN A 389 -35.44 4.49 -16.19
N ARG A 390 -35.65 3.73 -15.10
CA ARG A 390 -36.98 3.44 -14.55
C ARG A 390 -37.28 4.33 -13.35
N ARG A 391 -38.52 4.81 -13.28
CA ARG A 391 -39.01 5.56 -12.12
C ARG A 391 -39.54 4.58 -11.08
N THR A 392 -39.07 4.73 -9.85
CA THR A 392 -39.40 3.82 -8.75
C THR A 392 -39.75 4.62 -7.50
N THR A 393 -40.57 4.03 -6.63
CA THR A 393 -40.81 4.48 -5.26
C THR A 393 -40.57 3.31 -4.31
N ARG A 394 -39.77 3.54 -3.26
CA ARG A 394 -39.41 2.53 -2.26
C ARG A 394 -39.53 3.09 -0.87
N LEU A 395 -39.95 2.22 0.04
CA LEU A 395 -39.92 2.44 1.47
C LEU A 395 -39.42 1.16 2.12
N ARG A 396 -38.37 1.26 2.92
CA ARG A 396 -37.71 0.13 3.57
C ARG A 396 -37.38 0.46 5.01
N ILE A 397 -37.29 -0.56 5.83
CA ILE A 397 -36.85 -0.49 7.22
C ILE A 397 -35.84 -1.60 7.50
N GLY A 398 -34.94 -1.38 8.44
CA GLY A 398 -33.97 -2.37 8.86
C GLY A 398 -32.98 -1.79 9.87
N VAL A 399 -31.73 -2.20 9.74
CA VAL A 399 -30.66 -1.89 10.69
C VAL A 399 -29.44 -1.32 9.99
N ALA A 400 -28.73 -0.42 10.67
CA ALA A 400 -27.43 0.07 10.24
C ALA A 400 -26.37 -0.15 11.31
N LEU A 401 -25.14 -0.40 10.85
CA LEU A 401 -23.92 -0.46 11.66
C LEU A 401 -23.23 0.91 11.66
N VAL A 402 -23.28 1.58 10.51
CA VAL A 402 -22.78 2.94 10.30
C VAL A 402 -23.89 3.73 9.62
N ARG A 403 -24.13 4.96 10.07
CA ARG A 403 -25.23 5.82 9.62
C ARG A 403 -24.78 7.15 9.08
#